data_AF-A0A932WM96-F1
#
_entry.id   AF-A0A932WM96-F1
#
_cell.length_a   1.000
_cell.length_b   1.000
_cell.length_c   1.000
_cell.angle_alpha   90.00
_cell.angle_beta   90.00
_cell.angle_gamma   90.00
#
_symmetry.space_group_name_H-M   'P 1'
#
loop_
_entity.id
_entity.type
_entity.pdbx_description
1 polymer ?
#
loop_
_entity_poly.entity_id
_entity_poly.type
_entity_poly.pdbx_seq_one_letter_code
_entity_poly.pdbx_strand_id
1 'polypeptide(L)'
;MARMAIALAVTGVAFAAFCVWLTVRIVNRRERWAKWMLATVVGVPALYVVSFGPACWWFSIPSASKWPNSMPNAITVAKAPRLCWPLGWVMRHGHPAIRKPVHWYALLNTQTVAVPSGPRDDDWFICSEQFSF
;
A
#
# COMPACT_ATOMS: atom_id res chain seq x y z
N MET A 1 50.27 -26.48 36.36
CA MET A 1 49.81 -26.55 34.94
C MET A 1 48.33 -26.99 34.80
N ALA A 2 47.85 -28.01 35.51
CA ALA A 2 46.46 -28.49 35.38
C ALA A 2 45.35 -27.44 35.60
N ARG A 3 45.51 -26.51 36.56
CA ARG A 3 44.52 -25.44 36.84
C ARG A 3 44.25 -24.50 35.66
N MET A 4 45.28 -24.17 34.87
CA MET A 4 45.14 -23.28 33.71
C MET A 4 44.42 -23.97 32.55
N ALA A 5 44.70 -25.25 32.32
CA ALA A 5 44.02 -26.05 31.31
C ALA A 5 42.52 -26.21 31.62
N ILE A 6 42.18 -26.43 32.90
CA ILE A 6 40.78 -26.54 33.34
C ILE A 6 40.04 -25.21 33.15
N ALA A 7 40.66 -24.08 33.51
CA ALA A 7 40.05 -22.76 33.33
C ALA A 7 39.75 -22.47 31.85
N LEU A 8 40.72 -22.73 30.96
CA LEU A 8 40.56 -22.55 29.51
C LEU A 8 39.44 -23.44 28.94
N ALA A 9 39.41 -24.72 29.36
CA ALA A 9 38.37 -25.64 28.93
C ALA A 9 36.98 -25.18 29.38
N VAL A 10 36.82 -24.75 30.63
CA VAL A 10 35.54 -24.27 31.17
C VAL A 10 35.08 -23.00 30.45
N THR A 11 35.97 -22.04 30.19
CA THR A 11 35.61 -20.82 29.45
C THR A 11 35.24 -21.11 28.00
N GLY A 12 35.91 -22.08 27.36
CA GLY A 12 35.59 -22.49 25.99
C GLY A 12 34.20 -23.13 25.89
N VAL A 13 33.88 -24.04 26.82
CA VAL A 13 32.56 -24.69 26.88
C VAL A 13 31.46 -23.66 27.20
N ALA A 14 31.70 -22.76 28.15
CA ALA A 14 30.75 -21.70 28.49
C ALA A 14 30.47 -20.76 27.32
N PHE A 15 31.53 -20.36 26.59
CA PHE A 15 31.39 -19.52 25.40
C PHE A 15 30.60 -20.22 24.30
N ALA A 16 30.92 -21.48 24.00
CA ALA A 16 30.19 -22.26 23.01
C ALA A 16 28.70 -22.43 23.38
N ALA A 17 28.41 -22.77 24.65
CA ALA A 17 27.04 -22.88 25.15
C ALA A 17 26.27 -21.55 25.02
N PHE A 18 26.93 -20.43 25.31
CA PHE A 18 26.33 -19.10 25.17
C PHE A 18 26.06 -18.74 23.70
N CYS A 19 26.99 -19.03 22.78
CA CYS A 19 26.80 -18.83 21.34
C CYS A 19 25.62 -19.63 20.78
N VAL A 20 25.50 -20.91 21.16
CA VAL A 20 24.37 -21.76 20.76
C VAL A 20 23.06 -21.20 21.31
N TRP A 21 23.02 -20.85 22.60
CA TRP A 21 21.83 -20.30 23.24
C TRP A 21 21.36 -18.99 22.61
N LEU A 22 22.29 -18.07 22.33
CA LEU A 22 21.98 -16.82 21.64
C LEU A 22 21.43 -17.05 20.24
N THR A 23 22.03 -17.96 19.48
CA THR A 23 21.59 -18.25 18.10
C THR A 23 20.16 -18.78 18.10
N VAL A 24 19.83 -19.74 18.98
CA VAL A 24 18.46 -20.25 19.14
C VAL A 24 17.49 -19.13 19.53
N ARG A 25 17.88 -18.25 20.47
CA ARG A 25 17.08 -17.08 20.87
C ARG A 25 16.85 -16.10 19.72
N ILE A 26 17.86 -15.82 18.91
CA ILE A 26 17.78 -14.90 17.77
C ILE A 26 16.86 -15.48 16.68
N VAL A 27 17.02 -16.76 16.34
CA VAL A 27 16.19 -17.45 15.35
C VAL A 27 14.73 -17.47 15.80
N ASN A 28 14.46 -17.92 17.04
CA ASN A 28 13.11 -18.00 17.58
C ASN A 28 12.43 -16.62 17.67
N ARG A 29 13.21 -15.54 17.83
CA ARG A 29 12.68 -14.17 17.78
C ARG A 29 12.43 -13.72 16.33
N ARG A 30 13.36 -13.98 15.40
CA ARG A 30 13.28 -13.58 14.00
C ARG A 30 12.06 -14.15 13.28
N GLU A 31 11.68 -15.39 13.56
CA GLU A 31 10.49 -15.99 12.96
C GLU A 31 9.21 -15.23 13.32
N ARG A 32 9.11 -14.72 14.55
CA ARG A 32 7.99 -13.90 14.98
C ARG A 32 7.98 -12.57 14.24
N TRP A 33 9.12 -11.87 14.20
CA TRP A 33 9.22 -10.58 13.49
C TRP A 33 9.01 -10.72 11.99
N ALA A 34 9.44 -11.82 11.37
CA ALA A 34 9.20 -12.09 9.95
C ALA A 34 7.72 -12.28 9.65
N LYS A 35 7.00 -13.06 10.48
CA LYS A 35 5.54 -13.23 10.34
C LYS A 35 4.79 -11.93 10.53
N TRP A 36 5.16 -11.14 11.54
CA TRP A 36 4.56 -9.82 11.76
C TRP A 36 4.84 -8.86 10.61
N MET A 37 6.08 -8.79 10.12
CA MET A 37 6.45 -7.95 8.98
C MET A 37 5.70 -8.36 7.70
N LEU A 38 5.58 -9.65 7.41
CA LEU A 38 4.80 -10.11 6.25
C LEU A 38 3.32 -9.70 6.40
N ALA A 39 2.75 -9.90 7.60
CA ALA A 39 1.37 -9.53 7.89
C ALA A 39 1.14 -8.02 7.80
N THR A 40 2.06 -7.16 8.24
CA THR A 40 1.92 -5.70 8.08
C THR A 40 2.16 -5.25 6.65
N VAL A 41 3.21 -5.77 5.98
CA VAL A 41 3.55 -5.38 4.60
C VAL A 41 2.46 -5.77 3.61
N VAL A 42 1.79 -6.90 3.80
CA VAL A 42 0.68 -7.32 2.92
C VAL A 42 -0.68 -6.85 3.45
N GLY A 43 -0.89 -6.93 4.76
CA GLY A 43 -2.15 -6.61 5.40
C GLY A 43 -2.50 -5.13 5.34
N VAL A 44 -1.54 -4.22 5.58
CA VAL A 44 -1.82 -2.78 5.56
C VAL A 44 -2.24 -2.30 4.15
N PRO A 45 -1.54 -2.66 3.05
CA PRO A 45 -2.01 -2.31 1.71
C PRO A 45 -3.34 -2.96 1.36
N ALA A 46 -3.57 -4.21 1.74
CA ALA A 46 -4.85 -4.89 1.48
C ALA A 46 -6.02 -4.19 2.21
N LEU A 47 -5.84 -3.89 3.51
CA LEU A 47 -6.80 -3.12 4.31
C LEU A 47 -7.05 -1.73 3.71
N TYR A 48 -6.01 -1.08 3.20
CA TYR A 48 -6.13 0.20 2.52
C TYR A 48 -6.99 0.09 1.26
N VAL A 49 -6.69 -0.86 0.37
CA VAL A 49 -7.46 -1.07 -0.87
C VAL A 49 -8.92 -1.40 -0.57
N VAL A 50 -9.18 -2.29 0.40
CA VAL A 50 -10.54 -2.68 0.80
C VAL A 50 -11.31 -1.49 1.41
N SER A 51 -10.64 -0.67 2.23
CA SER A 51 -11.28 0.52 2.83
C SER A 51 -11.51 1.63 1.82
N PHE A 52 -10.70 1.68 0.76
CA PHE A 52 -10.73 2.74 -0.24
C PHE A 52 -12.00 2.73 -1.09
N GLY A 53 -12.52 1.56 -1.49
CA GLY A 53 -13.73 1.49 -2.31
C GLY A 53 -14.95 2.14 -1.65
N PRO A 54 -15.37 1.66 -0.47
CA PRO A 54 -16.52 2.21 0.23
C PRO A 54 -16.32 3.66 0.67
N ALA A 55 -15.13 4.02 1.16
CA ALA A 55 -14.83 5.37 1.61
C ALA A 55 -14.85 6.38 0.45
N CYS A 56 -14.29 6.02 -0.70
CA CYS A 56 -14.28 6.91 -1.86
C CYS A 56 -15.70 7.22 -2.35
N TRP A 57 -16.64 6.26 -2.29
CA TRP A 57 -18.04 6.51 -2.62
C TRP A 57 -18.75 7.35 -1.55
N TRP A 58 -18.55 7.04 -0.27
CA TRP A 58 -19.23 7.75 0.81
C TRP A 58 -18.81 9.22 0.88
N PHE A 59 -17.54 9.51 0.60
CA PHE A 59 -17.00 10.87 0.59
C PHE A 59 -17.03 11.53 -0.79
N SER A 60 -17.66 10.90 -1.79
CA SER A 60 -17.84 11.53 -3.09
C SER A 60 -18.89 12.64 -2.97
N ILE A 61 -18.42 13.88 -2.81
CA ILE A 61 -19.29 15.05 -2.80
C ILE A 61 -19.63 15.33 -4.27
N PRO A 62 -20.91 15.32 -4.67
CA PRO A 62 -21.32 15.73 -6.01
C PRO A 62 -20.92 17.19 -6.21
N SER A 63 -19.77 17.38 -6.84
CA SER A 63 -19.23 18.70 -7.10
C SER A 63 -19.62 19.05 -8.53
N ALA A 64 -20.41 20.10 -8.69
CA ALA A 64 -20.56 20.77 -9.98
C ALA A 64 -19.26 21.53 -10.29
N SER A 65 -18.13 20.81 -10.37
CA SER A 65 -16.86 21.42 -10.75
C SER A 65 -16.94 21.72 -12.24
N LYS A 66 -17.02 23.01 -12.57
CA LYS A 66 -16.89 23.52 -13.92
C LYS A 66 -15.46 23.23 -14.36
N TRP A 67 -15.26 22.06 -14.98
CA TRP A 67 -13.96 21.68 -15.52
C TRP A 67 -13.51 22.73 -16.52
N PRO A 68 -12.28 23.27 -16.42
CA PRO A 68 -11.80 24.23 -17.39
C PRO A 68 -11.71 23.53 -18.76
N ASN A 69 -12.66 23.86 -19.62
CA ASN A 69 -12.58 23.77 -21.09
C ASN A 69 -12.72 22.40 -21.77
N SER A 70 -12.96 21.28 -21.07
CA SER A 70 -12.97 19.95 -21.72
C SER A 70 -14.33 19.27 -21.93
N MET A 71 -15.43 19.73 -21.35
CA MET A 71 -16.76 19.18 -21.65
C MET A 71 -17.84 20.28 -21.70
N PRO A 72 -18.58 20.44 -22.82
CA PRO A 72 -19.62 21.47 -22.96
C PRO A 72 -20.88 21.18 -22.14
N ASN A 73 -21.04 19.95 -21.64
CA ASN A 73 -22.14 19.55 -20.76
C ASN A 73 -21.61 19.39 -19.35
N ALA A 74 -22.20 20.12 -18.39
CA ALA A 74 -21.86 20.06 -16.98
C ALA A 74 -22.29 18.71 -16.37
N ILE A 75 -21.51 17.66 -16.65
CA ILE A 75 -21.68 16.35 -16.03
C ILE A 75 -21.17 16.48 -14.60
N THR A 76 -22.03 16.15 -13.63
CA THR A 76 -21.64 16.04 -12.22
C THR A 76 -20.72 14.84 -12.06
N VAL A 77 -19.41 15.08 -12.04
CA VAL A 77 -18.42 14.02 -11.84
C VAL A 77 -18.16 13.88 -10.33
N ALA A 78 -18.26 12.65 -9.83
CA ALA A 78 -17.87 12.33 -8.47
C ALA A 78 -16.37 12.59 -8.29
N LYS A 79 -16.01 13.44 -7.32
CA LYS A 79 -14.62 13.81 -7.05
C LYS A 79 -14.07 12.95 -5.91
N ALA A 80 -13.03 12.17 -6.18
CA ALA A 80 -12.37 11.39 -5.13
C ALA A 80 -11.62 12.31 -4.15
N PRO A 81 -11.56 11.96 -2.86
CA PRO A 81 -10.81 12.75 -1.89
C PRO A 81 -9.31 12.80 -2.25
N ARG A 82 -8.65 13.90 -1.90
CA ARG A 82 -7.22 14.12 -2.18
C ARG A 82 -6.30 13.05 -1.65
N LEU A 83 -6.70 12.35 -0.58
CA LEU A 83 -5.94 11.24 -0.02
C LEU A 83 -5.70 10.11 -1.05
N CYS A 84 -6.55 10.02 -2.09
CA CYS A 84 -6.45 9.04 -3.16
C CYS A 84 -5.42 9.37 -4.24
N TRP A 85 -4.66 10.46 -4.10
CA TRP A 85 -3.71 10.89 -5.13
C TRP A 85 -2.64 9.85 -5.55
N PRO A 86 -2.11 8.97 -4.67
CA PRO A 86 -1.16 7.96 -5.09
C PRO A 86 -1.82 6.95 -6.03
N LEU A 87 -3.11 6.66 -5.81
CA LEU A 87 -3.90 5.77 -6.65
C LEU A 87 -4.11 6.38 -8.03
N GLY A 88 -4.46 7.67 -8.11
CA GLY A 88 -4.60 8.35 -9.40
C GLY A 88 -3.26 8.51 -10.12
N TRP A 89 -2.15 8.64 -9.40
CA TRP A 89 -0.82 8.58 -9.99
C TRP A 89 -0.52 7.20 -10.59
N VAL A 90 -0.83 6.11 -9.88
CA VAL A 90 -0.72 4.73 -10.37
C VAL A 90 -1.65 4.48 -11.56
N MET A 91 -2.86 5.04 -11.57
CA MET A 91 -3.73 4.96 -12.74
C MET A 91 -3.12 5.69 -13.95
N ARG A 92 -2.47 6.83 -13.74
CA ARG A 92 -1.87 7.64 -14.80
C ARG A 92 -0.58 7.03 -15.37
N HIS A 93 0.29 6.47 -14.52
CA HIS A 93 1.64 6.03 -14.91
C HIS A 93 1.89 4.52 -14.73
N GLY A 94 0.97 3.79 -14.12
CA GLY A 94 1.15 2.38 -13.80
C GLY A 94 1.06 1.46 -15.03
N HIS A 95 1.68 0.29 -14.90
CA HIS A 95 1.64 -0.76 -15.92
C HIS A 95 0.18 -1.19 -16.20
N PRO A 96 -0.20 -1.51 -17.46
CA PRO A 96 -1.58 -1.84 -17.82
C PRO A 96 -2.20 -2.98 -17.01
N ALA A 97 -1.39 -3.95 -16.56
CA ALA A 97 -1.81 -5.06 -15.71
C ALA A 97 -2.39 -4.61 -14.35
N ILE A 98 -1.90 -3.50 -13.79
CA ILE A 98 -2.40 -2.92 -12.55
C ILE A 98 -3.49 -1.89 -12.85
N ARG A 99 -3.34 -1.15 -13.95
CA ARG A 99 -4.29 -0.09 -14.33
C ARG A 99 -5.70 -0.63 -14.59
N LYS A 100 -5.83 -1.75 -15.31
CA LYS A 100 -7.15 -2.35 -15.64
C LYS A 100 -7.99 -2.69 -14.40
N PRO A 101 -7.51 -3.49 -13.43
CA PRO A 101 -8.31 -3.84 -12.25
C PRO A 101 -8.59 -2.61 -11.38
N VAL A 102 -7.63 -1.69 -11.24
CA VAL A 102 -7.81 -0.46 -10.45
C VAL A 102 -8.84 0.48 -11.09
N HIS A 103 -8.83 0.59 -12.42
CA HIS A 103 -9.83 1.34 -13.20
C HIS A 103 -11.23 0.73 -13.06
N TRP A 104 -11.34 -0.58 -13.26
CA TRP A 104 -12.60 -1.32 -13.08
C TRP A 104 -13.16 -1.14 -11.65
N TYR A 105 -12.29 -1.26 -10.65
CA TYR A 105 -12.68 -1.08 -9.24
C TYR A 105 -13.17 0.34 -8.93
N ALA A 106 -12.54 1.36 -9.52
CA ALA A 106 -12.98 2.75 -9.34
C ALA A 106 -14.33 3.06 -10.01
N LEU A 107 -14.68 2.32 -11.07
CA LEU A 107 -15.94 2.48 -11.80
C LEU A 107 -17.07 1.59 -11.29
N LEU A 108 -16.86 0.75 -10.27
CA LEU A 108 -17.84 -0.26 -9.85
C LEU A 108 -19.25 0.30 -9.54
N ASN A 109 -19.33 1.57 -9.12
CA ASN A 109 -20.59 2.22 -8.72
C ASN A 109 -20.86 3.55 -9.46
N THR A 110 -20.00 3.95 -10.40
CA THR A 110 -20.08 5.26 -11.06
C THR A 110 -19.54 5.17 -12.48
N GLN A 111 -20.24 5.77 -13.46
CA GLN A 111 -19.82 5.78 -14.86
C GLN A 111 -18.56 6.64 -15.12
N THR A 112 -18.36 7.68 -14.31
CA THR A 112 -17.21 8.58 -14.39
C THR A 112 -16.76 9.02 -13.00
N VAL A 113 -15.45 8.98 -12.75
CA VAL A 113 -14.84 9.44 -11.51
C VAL A 113 -13.59 10.25 -11.84
N ALA A 114 -13.43 11.38 -11.16
CA ALA A 114 -12.22 12.17 -11.20
C ALA A 114 -11.33 11.83 -10.01
N VAL A 115 -10.14 11.29 -10.29
CA VAL A 115 -9.14 10.92 -9.28
C VAL A 115 -7.98 11.92 -9.34
N PRO A 116 -7.50 12.46 -8.20
CA PRO A 116 -6.32 13.30 -8.21
C PRO A 116 -5.11 12.45 -8.63
N SER A 117 -4.29 12.97 -9.53
CA SER A 117 -3.07 12.31 -10.04
C SER A 117 -1.78 12.93 -9.51
N GLY A 118 -1.90 14.00 -8.73
CA GLY A 118 -0.79 14.72 -8.13
C GLY A 118 -1.20 15.47 -6.86
N PRO A 119 -0.24 16.08 -6.15
CA PRO A 119 -0.49 16.85 -4.94
C PRO A 119 -1.09 18.25 -5.20
N ARG A 120 -1.09 18.73 -6.46
CA ARG A 120 -1.64 20.04 -6.85
C ARG A 120 -3.13 19.93 -7.20
N ASP A 121 -3.87 21.04 -7.05
CA ASP A 121 -5.33 21.05 -7.26
C ASP A 121 -5.76 20.98 -8.72
N ASP A 122 -4.82 21.04 -9.65
CA ASP A 122 -5.10 21.06 -11.09
C ASP A 122 -4.86 19.69 -11.74
N ASP A 123 -4.20 18.76 -11.03
CA ASP A 123 -3.77 17.47 -11.55
C ASP A 123 -4.83 16.39 -11.33
N TRP A 124 -5.95 16.46 -12.06
CA TRP A 124 -6.99 15.41 -12.01
C TRP A 124 -6.98 14.53 -13.24
N PHE A 125 -7.24 13.25 -13.03
CA PHE A 125 -7.40 12.24 -14.07
C PHE A 125 -8.84 11.76 -14.09
N ILE A 126 -9.49 11.81 -15.25
CA ILE A 126 -10.87 11.36 -15.41
C ILE A 126 -10.83 9.90 -15.88
N CYS A 127 -11.36 9.00 -15.06
CA CYS A 127 -11.65 7.63 -15.45
C CYS A 127 -13.08 7.56 -15.99
N SER A 128 -13.25 7.09 -17.22
CA SER A 128 -14.55 6.83 -17.81
C SER A 128 -14.56 5.45 -18.48
N GLU A 129 -15.73 4.84 -18.51
CA GLU A 129 -15.94 3.49 -19.05
C GLU A 129 -15.51 3.36 -20.53
N GLN A 130 -15.53 4.47 -21.29
CA GLN A 130 -15.18 4.52 -22.71
C GLN A 130 -13.69 4.21 -23.02
N PHE A 131 -12.81 4.21 -22.02
CA PHE A 131 -11.37 3.93 -22.21
C PHE A 131 -10.96 2.48 -21.91
N SER A 132 -11.90 1.59 -21.60
CA SER A 132 -11.65 0.15 -21.45
C SER A 132 -11.67 -0.58 -22.79
N PHE A 133 -10.56 -0.52 -23.54
CA PHE A 133 -10.26 -1.45 -24.66
C PHE A 133 -9.41 -2.66 -24.18
#